data_AF-A0A6G3ZA92-F1
#
_entry.id   AF-A0A6G3ZA92-F1
#
_cell.length_a   1.000
_cell.length_b   1.000
_cell.length_c   1.000
_cell.angle_alpha   90.00
_cell.angle_beta   90.00
_cell.angle_gamma   90.00
#
_symmetry.space_group_name_H-M   'P 1'
#
loop_
_entity.id
_entity.type
_entity.pdbx_description
1 polymer ?
#
loop_
_entity_poly.entity_id
_entity_poly.type
_entity_poly.pdbx_seq_one_letter_code
_entity_poly.pdbx_strand_id
1 'polypeptide(L)'
;MNIFSLLSPFISYPVLTLKLGNHVAKIGSGITPRGGQSVYLDSGVPLIRSQNVHMNRFELEGLAHISDEQDEKMEKTRVFPKDVLLNITGASIGRVCVVPDELCPANVNQHVSIIRGDGSFDSEFLS
;
A
#
# COMPACT_ATOMS: atom_id res chain seq x y z
N MET A 1 33.66 -16.43 28.22
CA MET A 1 33.64 -17.31 27.02
C MET A 1 32.27 -18.00 27.04
N ASN A 2 31.33 -17.53 26.22
CA ASN A 2 29.92 -17.90 26.32
C ASN A 2 29.67 -19.26 25.65
N ILE A 3 29.01 -20.17 26.36
CA ILE A 3 28.75 -21.56 25.97
C ILE A 3 27.82 -21.70 24.73
N PHE A 4 27.28 -20.59 24.24
CA PHE A 4 26.46 -20.53 23.02
C PHE A 4 27.24 -20.58 21.70
N SER A 5 28.58 -20.57 21.70
CA SER A 5 29.37 -20.60 20.45
C SER A 5 29.71 -22.00 19.93
N LEU A 6 29.12 -23.08 20.46
CA LEU A 6 29.48 -24.47 20.14
C LEU A 6 28.34 -25.37 19.65
N LEU A 7 27.18 -24.81 19.29
CA LEU A 7 26.09 -25.57 18.65
C LEU A 7 25.87 -25.12 17.19
N SER A 8 26.62 -25.78 16.30
CA SER A 8 26.38 -26.00 14.86
C SER A 8 26.23 -24.79 13.90
N PRO A 9 27.06 -24.69 12.84
CA PRO A 9 26.82 -23.80 11.70
C PRO A 9 25.81 -24.34 10.67
N PHE A 10 25.02 -25.37 10.99
CA PHE A 10 24.21 -26.12 10.00
C PHE A 10 22.85 -26.61 10.51
N ILE A 11 22.03 -25.71 11.06
CA ILE A 11 20.58 -25.94 11.06
C ILE A 11 20.00 -25.07 9.94
N SER A 12 19.94 -25.63 8.74
CA SER A 12 19.11 -25.09 7.67
C SER A 12 17.66 -25.39 8.06
N TYR A 13 17.00 -24.44 8.72
CA TYR A 13 15.54 -24.47 8.77
C TYR A 13 15.07 -24.39 7.31
N PRO A 14 14.19 -25.28 6.84
CA PRO A 14 13.63 -25.13 5.52
C PRO A 14 12.96 -23.76 5.44
N VAL A 15 13.54 -22.86 4.65
CA VAL A 15 12.93 -21.55 4.37
C VAL A 15 11.70 -21.84 3.51
N LEU A 16 10.52 -21.71 4.11
CA LEU A 16 9.26 -21.81 3.38
C LEU A 16 9.10 -20.55 2.54
N THR A 17 9.23 -20.69 1.22
CA THR A 17 8.96 -19.59 0.28
C THR A 17 7.50 -19.63 -0.15
N LEU A 18 6.76 -18.56 0.16
CA LEU A 18 5.38 -18.37 -0.27
C LEU A 18 5.32 -17.26 -1.31
N LYS A 19 4.50 -17.46 -2.36
CA LYS A 19 4.23 -16.42 -3.35
C LYS A 19 3.13 -15.52 -2.82
N LEU A 20 3.42 -14.24 -2.60
CA LEU A 20 2.46 -13.25 -2.08
C LEU A 20 1.13 -13.25 -2.85
N GLY A 21 1.19 -13.40 -4.18
CA GLY A 21 -0.01 -13.46 -5.04
C GLY A 21 -1.00 -14.59 -4.71
N ASN A 22 -0.62 -15.60 -3.92
CA ASN A 22 -1.50 -16.67 -3.47
C ASN A 22 -2.21 -16.37 -2.14
N HIS A 23 -1.84 -15.28 -1.46
CA HIS A 23 -2.26 -14.92 -0.10
C HIS A 23 -2.95 -13.55 -0.05
N VAL A 24 -3.43 -13.08 -1.20
CA VAL A 24 -3.94 -11.72 -1.37
C VAL A 24 -5.26 -11.77 -2.12
N ALA A 25 -6.22 -10.98 -1.66
CA ALA A 25 -7.48 -10.73 -2.37
C ALA A 25 -7.30 -9.72 -3.51
N LYS A 26 -6.27 -8.86 -3.45
CA LYS A 26 -5.99 -7.84 -4.48
C LYS A 26 -4.51 -7.50 -4.54
N ILE A 27 -3.97 -7.44 -5.76
CA ILE A 27 -2.76 -6.68 -6.10
C ILE A 27 -3.07 -5.85 -7.33
N GLY A 28 -2.82 -4.54 -7.28
CA GLY A 28 -2.98 -3.70 -8.46
C GLY A 28 -2.77 -2.22 -8.19
N SER A 29 -2.32 -1.50 -9.22
CA SER A 29 -2.09 -0.06 -9.19
C SER A 29 -3.37 0.76 -9.34
N GLY A 30 -3.31 1.99 -8.86
CA GLY A 30 -4.33 3.01 -9.10
C GLY A 30 -4.42 3.54 -10.52
N ILE A 31 -5.18 4.63 -10.69
CA ILE A 31 -5.26 5.41 -11.94
C ILE A 31 -5.10 6.91 -11.65
N THR A 32 -4.62 7.69 -12.63
CA THR A 32 -4.73 9.16 -12.57
C THR A 32 -5.93 9.59 -13.39
N PRO A 33 -6.88 10.36 -12.82
CA PRO A 33 -7.95 11.00 -13.56
C PRO A 33 -7.42 11.79 -14.77
N ARG A 34 -8.17 11.78 -15.89
CA ARG A 34 -7.84 12.63 -17.04
C ARG A 34 -7.90 14.10 -16.61
N GLY A 35 -6.87 14.88 -16.97
CA GLY A 35 -6.70 16.27 -16.51
C GLY A 35 -5.65 16.44 -15.42
N GLY A 36 -5.23 15.35 -14.76
CA GLY A 36 -4.13 15.39 -13.80
C GLY A 36 -4.46 16.30 -12.60
N GLN A 37 -3.56 17.22 -12.25
CA GLN A 37 -3.74 18.09 -11.08
C GLN A 37 -4.92 19.06 -11.20
N SER A 38 -5.37 19.42 -12.41
CA SER A 38 -6.45 20.39 -12.58
C SER A 38 -7.83 19.86 -12.17
N VAL A 39 -7.97 18.55 -11.97
CA VAL A 39 -9.22 17.93 -11.51
C VAL A 39 -9.22 17.63 -10.01
N TYR A 40 -8.13 17.94 -9.32
CA TYR A 40 -8.08 17.78 -7.87
C TYR A 40 -8.86 18.90 -7.20
N LEU A 41 -9.56 18.54 -6.12
CA LEU A 41 -10.38 19.41 -5.33
C LEU A 41 -9.75 19.65 -3.97
N ASP A 42 -10.14 20.74 -3.32
CA ASP A 42 -9.74 21.04 -1.93
C ASP A 42 -10.42 20.10 -0.92
N SER A 43 -11.57 19.51 -1.31
CA SER A 43 -12.32 18.54 -0.50
C SER A 43 -13.05 17.53 -1.39
N GLY A 44 -13.43 16.37 -0.83
CA GLY A 44 -14.08 15.28 -1.55
C GLY A 44 -13.53 13.92 -1.11
N VAL A 45 -13.57 12.93 -1.99
CA VAL A 45 -13.00 11.60 -1.73
C VAL A 45 -11.47 11.67 -1.82
N PRO A 46 -10.70 11.18 -0.84
CA PRO A 46 -9.25 11.22 -0.89
C PRO A 46 -8.65 10.45 -2.07
N LEU A 47 -7.61 11.04 -2.67
CA LEU A 47 -6.75 10.41 -3.67
C LEU A 47 -5.31 10.36 -3.15
N ILE A 48 -4.90 9.16 -2.76
CA ILE A 48 -3.57 8.81 -2.27
C ILE A 48 -2.60 8.79 -3.44
N ARG A 49 -1.53 9.57 -3.34
CA ARG A 49 -0.44 9.63 -4.33
C ARG A 49 0.85 9.10 -3.73
N SER A 50 1.87 8.92 -4.55
CA SER A 50 3.17 8.38 -4.10
C SER A 50 3.84 9.22 -3.00
N GLN A 51 3.58 10.52 -2.94
CA GLN A 51 4.06 11.41 -1.88
C GLN A 51 3.41 11.15 -0.51
N ASN A 52 2.21 10.55 -0.48
CA ASN A 52 1.50 10.23 0.76
C ASN A 52 2.00 8.91 1.38
N VAL A 53 2.78 8.12 0.65
CA VAL A 53 3.32 6.83 1.11
C VAL A 53 4.79 7.00 1.47
N HIS A 54 5.10 6.96 2.76
CA HIS A 54 6.44 6.91 3.30
C HIS A 54 6.78 5.51 3.81
N MET A 55 8.05 5.28 4.17
CA MET A 55 8.44 4.00 4.78
C MET A 55 7.79 3.87 6.15
N ASN A 56 6.84 2.94 6.26
CA ASN A 56 6.06 2.58 7.44
C ASN A 56 5.29 3.77 8.05
N ARG A 57 4.93 4.74 7.21
CA ARG A 57 4.17 5.92 7.62
C ARG A 57 3.33 6.45 6.47
N PHE A 58 2.08 6.78 6.77
CA PHE A 58 1.23 7.55 5.87
C PHE A 58 1.41 9.06 6.11
N GLU A 59 1.47 9.86 5.05
CA GLU A 59 1.62 11.31 5.09
C GLU A 59 0.35 12.01 4.58
N LEU A 60 -0.31 12.75 5.48
CA LEU A 60 -1.55 13.46 5.18
C LEU A 60 -1.29 14.77 4.44
N GLU A 61 -0.10 15.35 4.58
CA GLU A 61 0.22 16.62 3.92
C GLU A 61 0.14 16.50 2.39
N GLY A 62 -0.58 17.45 1.77
CA GLY A 62 -0.78 17.47 0.32
C GLY A 62 -1.63 16.31 -0.23
N LEU A 63 -2.46 15.68 0.60
CA LEU A 63 -3.49 14.74 0.16
C LEU A 63 -4.43 15.43 -0.83
N ALA A 64 -4.61 14.83 -2.01
CA ALA A 64 -5.52 15.33 -3.04
C ALA A 64 -6.93 14.79 -2.81
N HIS A 65 -7.94 15.48 -3.34
CA HIS A 65 -9.32 14.99 -3.34
C HIS A 65 -9.88 14.96 -4.76
N ILE A 66 -10.85 14.08 -4.99
CA ILE A 66 -11.61 13.93 -6.23
C ILE A 66 -13.10 14.01 -5.94
N SER A 67 -13.90 14.29 -6.97
CA SER A 67 -15.36 14.29 -6.86
C SER A 67 -15.91 12.86 -6.70
N ASP A 68 -17.13 12.75 -6.18
CA ASP A 68 -17.85 11.48 -6.07
C ASP A 68 -18.01 10.80 -7.44
N GLU A 69 -18.29 11.56 -8.51
CA GLU A 69 -18.39 11.04 -9.88
C GLU A 69 -17.06 10.41 -10.35
N GLN A 70 -15.93 10.99 -9.95
CA GLN A 70 -14.61 10.45 -10.28
C GLN A 70 -14.27 9.24 -9.42
N ASP A 71 -14.66 9.23 -8.14
CA ASP A 71 -14.54 8.08 -7.24
C ASP A 71 -15.36 6.88 -7.75
N GLU A 72 -16.59 7.08 -8.22
CA GLU A 72 -17.40 6.03 -8.85
C GLU A 72 -16.70 5.38 -10.05
N LYS A 73 -16.07 6.19 -10.91
CA LYS A 73 -15.25 5.70 -12.04
C LYS A 73 -13.98 4.96 -11.56
N MET A 74 -13.57 5.20 -10.32
CA MET A 74 -12.38 4.68 -9.68
C MET A 74 -12.67 3.56 -8.67
N GLU A 75 -13.90 3.02 -8.62
CA GLU A 75 -14.31 2.00 -7.64
C GLU A 75 -13.29 0.86 -7.44
N LYS A 76 -12.67 0.39 -8.53
CA LYS A 76 -11.67 -0.71 -8.50
C LYS A 76 -10.37 -0.34 -7.80
N THR A 77 -10.10 0.94 -7.57
CA THR A 77 -8.91 1.47 -6.90
C THR A 77 -9.21 1.97 -5.49
N ARG A 78 -10.41 1.72 -4.97
CA ARG A 78 -10.76 2.02 -3.58
C ARG A 78 -9.96 1.13 -2.63
N VAL A 79 -9.34 1.78 -1.65
CA VAL A 79 -8.66 1.13 -0.54
C VAL A 79 -9.63 0.86 0.60
N PHE A 80 -9.33 -0.16 1.38
CA PHE A 80 -10.05 -0.55 2.59
C PHE A 80 -9.09 -0.68 3.78
N PRO A 81 -9.61 -0.65 5.02
CA PRO A 81 -8.82 -0.92 6.21
C PRO A 81 -7.89 -2.13 6.03
N LYS A 82 -6.65 -1.99 6.48
CA LYS A 82 -5.56 -2.99 6.37
C LYS A 82 -4.98 -3.22 4.97
N ASP A 83 -5.40 -2.47 3.95
CA ASP A 83 -4.65 -2.47 2.69
C ASP A 83 -3.22 -1.97 2.90
N VAL A 84 -2.26 -2.66 2.29
CA VAL A 84 -0.88 -2.20 2.20
C VAL A 84 -0.69 -1.42 0.91
N LEU A 85 -0.12 -0.23 1.02
CA LEU A 85 0.17 0.66 -0.08
C LEU A 85 1.65 0.55 -0.43
N LEU A 86 1.96 0.26 -1.69
CA LEU A 86 3.33 0.14 -2.19
C LEU A 86 3.58 1.14 -3.32
N ASN A 87 4.57 2.00 -3.17
CA ASN A 87 5.05 2.82 -4.28
C ASN A 87 5.80 1.95 -5.28
N ILE A 88 5.34 1.92 -6.53
CA ILE A 88 5.86 1.02 -7.58
C ILE A 88 6.67 1.73 -8.67
N THR A 89 6.70 3.07 -8.68
CA THR A 89 7.43 3.88 -9.68
C THR A 89 7.90 5.20 -9.09
N GLY A 90 8.78 5.90 -9.81
CA GLY A 90 9.29 7.23 -9.43
C GLY A 90 10.38 7.18 -8.36
N ALA A 91 10.76 8.36 -7.84
CA ALA A 91 11.84 8.50 -6.86
C ALA A 91 11.54 7.86 -5.49
N SER A 92 10.29 7.49 -5.23
CA SER A 92 9.81 6.92 -3.97
C SER A 92 9.49 5.42 -4.06
N ILE A 93 9.93 4.74 -5.13
CA ILE A 93 9.73 3.30 -5.32
C ILE A 93 10.18 2.50 -4.09
N GLY A 94 9.39 1.50 -3.70
CA GLY A 94 9.66 0.62 -2.57
C GLY A 94 9.23 1.17 -1.20
N ARG A 95 8.76 2.42 -1.11
CA ARG A 95 8.09 2.88 0.11
C ARG A 95 6.76 2.16 0.29
N VAL A 96 6.47 1.79 1.52
CA VAL A 96 5.33 0.97 1.88
C VAL A 96 4.74 1.42 3.21
N CYS A 97 3.41 1.41 3.33
CA CYS A 97 2.73 1.60 4.61
C CYS A 97 1.35 0.94 4.58
N VAL A 98 0.78 0.67 5.75
CA VAL A 98 -0.64 0.32 5.87
C VAL A 98 -1.49 1.60 5.72
N VAL A 99 -2.65 1.50 5.08
CA VAL A 99 -3.59 2.61 5.00
C VAL A 99 -4.22 2.89 6.38
N PRO A 100 -4.34 4.16 6.82
CA PRO A 100 -5.09 4.50 8.02
C PRO A 100 -6.59 4.18 7.85
N ASP A 101 -7.20 3.56 8.87
CA ASP A 101 -8.60 3.12 8.81
C ASP A 101 -9.56 4.32 8.61
N GLU A 102 -9.28 5.46 9.25
CA GLU A 102 -10.05 6.69 9.16
C GLU A 102 -10.03 7.36 7.77
N LEU A 103 -9.10 6.95 6.89
CA LEU A 103 -8.99 7.48 5.54
C LEU A 103 -9.93 6.77 4.55
N CYS A 104 -10.52 5.64 4.95
CA CYS A 104 -11.33 4.82 4.05
C CYS A 104 -12.79 5.30 3.98
N PRO A 105 -13.42 5.38 2.78
CA PRO A 105 -12.86 5.02 1.48
C PRO A 105 -11.96 6.12 0.88
N ALA A 106 -10.89 5.69 0.22
CA ALA A 106 -10.01 6.54 -0.58
C ALA A 106 -9.61 5.80 -1.86
N ASN A 107 -9.07 6.52 -2.84
CA ASN A 107 -8.49 5.92 -4.04
C ASN A 107 -6.98 6.10 -4.10
N VAL A 108 -6.31 5.29 -4.91
CA VAL A 108 -4.88 5.43 -5.19
C VAL A 108 -4.62 5.91 -6.62
N ASN A 109 -3.53 6.65 -6.80
CA ASN A 109 -2.99 7.01 -8.10
C ASN A 109 -2.13 5.85 -8.69
N GLN A 110 -1.83 5.87 -10.00
CA GLN A 110 -1.07 4.78 -10.67
C GLN A 110 0.32 4.50 -10.12
N HIS A 111 0.91 5.42 -9.35
CA HIS A 111 2.25 5.21 -8.78
C HIS A 111 2.19 4.38 -7.48
N VAL A 112 0.99 4.10 -6.97
CA VAL A 112 0.74 3.35 -5.75
C VAL A 112 -0.04 2.08 -6.09
N SER A 113 0.46 0.93 -5.62
CA SER A 113 -0.20 -0.36 -5.68
C SER A 113 -0.88 -0.68 -4.36
N ILE A 114 -2.09 -1.22 -4.45
CA ILE A 114 -2.80 -1.83 -3.33
C ILE A 114 -2.33 -3.28 -3.23
N ILE A 115 -2.02 -3.73 -2.02
CA ILE A 115 -1.88 -5.14 -1.67
C ILE A 115 -2.85 -5.43 -0.52
N ARG A 116 -3.88 -6.22 -0.81
CA ARG A 116 -4.90 -6.61 0.15
C ARG A 116 -4.71 -8.07 0.53
N GLY A 117 -4.32 -8.34 1.77
CA GLY A 117 -4.21 -9.71 2.29
C GLY A 117 -5.56 -10.43 2.29
N ASP A 118 -5.52 -11.76 2.24
CA ASP A 118 -6.70 -12.61 2.44
C ASP A 118 -6.97 -12.97 3.92
N GLY A 119 -6.14 -12.43 4.82
CA GLY A 119 -6.16 -12.72 6.26
C GLY A 119 -5.16 -13.77 6.72
N SER A 120 -4.37 -14.38 5.81
CA SER A 120 -3.34 -15.35 6.17
C SER A 120 -2.05 -14.73 6.72
N PHE A 121 -1.93 -13.41 6.71
CA PHE A 121 -0.79 -12.66 7.26
C PHE A 121 -1.25 -11.30 7.79
N ASP A 122 -0.45 -10.73 8.68
CA ASP A 122 -0.65 -9.37 9.19
C ASP A 122 -0.15 -8.34 8.18
N SER A 123 -0.96 -7.32 7.87
CA SER A 123 -0.56 -6.24 6.97
C SER A 123 0.68 -5.49 7.45
N GLU A 124 0.85 -5.34 8.77
CA GLU A 124 2.05 -4.72 9.37
C GLU A 124 3.31 -5.58 9.21
N PHE A 125 3.16 -6.89 9.05
CA PHE A 125 4.29 -7.77 8.71
C PHE A 125 4.73 -7.56 7.25
N LEU A 126 3.80 -7.19 6.36
CA LEU A 126 4.09 -6.98 4.94
C LEU A 126 4.67 -5.58 4.65
N SER A 127 4.38 -4.57 5.47
CA SER A 127 4.90 -3.20 5.35
C SER A 127 6.18 -2.99 6.17
#